data_AF-A0A968XRD7-F1
#
_entry.id   AF-A0A968XRD7-F1
#
_cell.length_a   1.000
_cell.length_b   1.000
_cell.length_c   1.000
_cell.angle_alpha   90.00
_cell.angle_beta   90.00
_cell.angle_gamma   90.00
#
_symmetry.space_group_name_H-M   'P 1'
#
loop_
_entity.id
_entity.type
_entity.pdbx_description
1 polymer ?
#
loop_
_entity_poly.entity_id
_entity_poly.type
_entity_poly.pdbx_seq_one_letter_code
_entity_poly.pdbx_strand_id
1 'polypeptide(L)'
;MWHKINLYAVYFQAITQALRKFPVVNSQVDGDKIIYKGDVNLGMAVALDWGLIVPVIKQADTLSISGLALKANDLADRARTKKLNPDEVQGGTFTITNTGTFGGLFGTPIINQPQVAILNFGTIENVRKF
;
A
#
# COMPACT_ATOMS: atom_id res chain seq x y z
N MET A 1 -3.07 -21.41 -15.37
CA MET A 1 -2.27 -20.89 -14.24
C MET A 1 -3.14 -19.89 -13.50
N TRP A 2 -3.78 -20.29 -12.39
CA TRP A 2 -4.65 -19.42 -11.61
C TRP A 2 -3.77 -18.46 -10.81
N HIS A 3 -3.81 -17.17 -11.14
CA HIS A 3 -3.15 -16.16 -10.32
C HIS A 3 -3.79 -16.18 -8.93
N LYS A 4 -3.01 -16.49 -7.89
CA LYS A 4 -3.49 -16.46 -6.51
C LYS A 4 -3.96 -15.04 -6.19
N ILE A 5 -5.27 -14.83 -6.18
CA ILE A 5 -5.86 -13.61 -5.63
C ILE A 5 -5.54 -13.65 -4.14
N ASN A 6 -4.70 -12.72 -3.69
CA ASN A 6 -4.40 -12.55 -2.28
C ASN A 6 -5.43 -11.58 -1.66
N LEU A 7 -5.63 -11.71 -0.35
CA LEU A 7 -6.55 -10.85 0.41
C LEU A 7 -6.19 -9.36 0.27
N TYR A 8 -4.91 -9.04 0.08
CA TYR A 8 -4.43 -7.68 -0.10
C TYR A 8 -5.00 -6.99 -1.33
N ALA A 9 -5.26 -7.70 -2.43
CA ALA A 9 -5.85 -7.11 -3.63
C ALA A 9 -7.25 -6.53 -3.36
N VAL A 10 -8.02 -7.17 -2.47
CA VAL A 10 -9.33 -6.67 -2.01
C VAL A 10 -9.15 -5.42 -1.15
N TYR A 11 -8.15 -5.41 -0.26
CA TYR A 11 -7.83 -4.23 0.54
C TYR A 11 -7.39 -3.05 -0.32
N PHE A 12 -6.52 -3.28 -1.29
CA PHE A 12 -6.09 -2.24 -2.21
C PHE A 12 -7.28 -1.63 -2.95
N GLN A 13 -8.20 -2.45 -3.45
CA GLN A 13 -9.40 -1.95 -4.13
C GLN A 13 -10.29 -1.10 -3.19
N ALA A 14 -10.53 -1.56 -1.97
CA ALA A 14 -11.33 -0.82 -1.00
C ALA A 14 -10.66 0.53 -0.64
N ILE A 15 -9.34 0.52 -0.46
CA ILE A 15 -8.55 1.71 -0.16
C ILE A 15 -8.59 2.69 -1.32
N THR A 16 -8.35 2.25 -2.56
CA THR A 16 -8.33 3.15 -3.71
C THR A 16 -9.68 3.84 -3.94
N GLN A 17 -10.79 3.12 -3.72
CA GLN A 17 -12.13 3.71 -3.73
C GLN A 17 -12.33 4.73 -2.60
N ALA A 18 -11.85 4.42 -1.38
CA ALA A 18 -11.93 5.34 -0.25
C ALA A 18 -11.12 6.61 -0.50
N LEU A 19 -9.91 6.49 -1.07
CA LEU A 19 -9.05 7.64 -1.43
C LEU A 19 -9.71 8.55 -2.47
N ARG A 20 -10.47 7.98 -3.42
CA ARG A 20 -11.27 8.77 -4.37
C ARG A 20 -12.40 9.53 -3.68
N LYS A 21 -13.06 8.91 -2.69
CA LYS A 21 -14.13 9.54 -1.91
C LYS A 21 -13.62 10.60 -0.95
N PHE A 22 -12.41 10.43 -0.42
CA PHE A 22 -11.78 11.30 0.58
C PHE A 22 -10.42 11.82 0.08
N PRO A 23 -10.41 12.73 -0.91
CA PRO A 23 -9.17 13.15 -1.59
C PRO A 23 -8.15 13.85 -0.68
N VAL A 24 -8.58 14.38 0.47
CA VAL A 24 -7.67 14.94 1.49
C VAL A 24 -6.70 13.90 2.04
N VAL A 25 -7.10 12.63 2.11
CA VAL A 25 -6.25 11.53 2.58
C VAL A 25 -5.22 11.14 1.50
N ASN A 26 -5.54 11.40 0.24
CA ASN A 26 -4.64 11.23 -0.92
C ASN A 26 -3.94 12.55 -1.27
N SER A 27 -3.46 13.29 -0.27
CA SER A 27 -2.78 14.57 -0.45
C SER A 27 -1.33 14.52 0.05
N GLN A 28 -0.59 15.57 -0.24
CA GLN A 28 0.77 15.79 0.22
C GLN A 28 0.88 17.14 0.91
N VAL A 29 1.81 17.27 1.85
CA VAL A 29 2.14 18.57 2.47
C VAL A 29 3.45 19.09 1.88
N ASP A 30 3.43 20.36 1.47
CA ASP A 30 4.59 21.12 1.01
C ASP A 30 4.61 22.48 1.72
N GLY A 31 5.40 22.59 2.78
CA GLY A 31 5.37 23.72 3.70
C GLY A 31 3.97 23.93 4.28
N ASP A 32 3.38 25.10 4.03
CA ASP A 32 2.03 25.45 4.48
C ASP A 32 0.92 25.08 3.48
N LYS A 33 1.26 24.37 2.40
CA LYS A 33 0.31 23.98 1.34
C LYS A 33 -0.07 22.52 1.42
N ILE A 34 -1.36 22.26 1.20
CA ILE A 34 -1.90 20.91 0.97
C ILE A 34 -2.07 20.71 -0.54
N ILE A 35 -1.39 19.71 -1.08
CA ILE A 35 -1.41 19.36 -2.50
C ILE A 35 -2.27 18.09 -2.67
N TYR A 36 -3.48 18.27 -3.20
CA TYR A 36 -4.37 17.16 -3.54
C TYR A 36 -3.85 16.41 -4.76
N LYS A 37 -3.77 15.07 -4.68
CA LYS A 37 -3.26 14.23 -5.79
C LYS A 37 -4.42 13.64 -6.58
N GLY A 38 -4.43 13.91 -7.88
CA GLY A 38 -5.40 13.35 -8.82
C GLY A 38 -5.15 11.88 -9.14
N ASP A 39 -3.90 11.43 -9.16
CA ASP A 39 -3.57 10.01 -9.27
C ASP A 39 -3.63 9.32 -7.91
N VAL A 40 -4.09 8.06 -7.90
CA VAL A 40 -4.02 7.19 -6.71
C VAL A 40 -2.86 6.22 -6.90
N ASN A 41 -1.70 6.57 -6.37
CA ASN A 41 -0.49 5.75 -6.43
C ASN A 41 -0.27 5.09 -5.07
N LEU A 42 -0.57 3.79 -5.00
CA LEU A 42 -0.58 3.06 -3.75
C LEU A 42 0.78 2.44 -3.46
N GLY A 43 1.48 2.98 -2.46
CA GLY A 43 2.70 2.39 -1.91
C GLY A 43 2.38 1.17 -1.06
N MET A 44 3.02 0.04 -1.32
CA MET A 44 2.86 -1.20 -0.55
C MET A 44 4.16 -1.52 0.17
N ALA A 45 4.14 -1.54 1.50
CA ALA A 45 5.31 -1.90 2.28
C ALA A 45 5.67 -3.38 2.10
N VAL A 46 6.92 -3.66 1.71
CA VAL A 46 7.47 -5.01 1.53
C VAL A 46 8.65 -5.18 2.45
N ALA A 47 8.51 -6.11 3.41
CA ALA A 47 9.61 -6.52 4.27
C ALA A 47 10.63 -7.35 3.48
N LEU A 48 11.90 -7.04 3.71
CA LEU A 48 13.08 -7.69 3.15
C LEU A 48 13.96 -8.20 4.30
N ASP A 49 14.86 -9.13 4.02
CA ASP A 49 15.79 -9.65 5.04
C ASP A 49 16.70 -8.58 5.64
N TRP A 50 16.89 -7.48 4.93
CA TRP A 50 17.80 -6.39 5.26
C TRP A 50 17.08 -5.05 5.52
N GLY A 51 15.74 -5.04 5.55
CA GLY A 51 15.00 -3.82 5.82
C GLY A 51 13.59 -3.79 5.23
N LEU A 52 13.15 -2.59 4.85
CA LEU A 52 11.82 -2.33 4.34
C LEU A 52 11.94 -1.49 3.07
N ILE A 53 11.16 -1.83 2.04
CA ILE A 53 11.01 -1.01 0.83
C ILE A 53 9.55 -0.83 0.49
N VAL A 54 9.20 0.30 -0.12
CA VAL A 54 7.80 0.64 -0.44
C VAL A 54 7.67 0.84 -1.96
N PRO A 55 7.54 -0.24 -2.75
CA PRO A 55 7.17 -0.13 -4.15
C PRO A 55 5.77 0.46 -4.32
N VAL A 56 5.52 1.09 -5.46
CA VAL A 56 4.33 1.88 -5.76
C VAL A 56 3.56 1.27 -6.93
N ILE A 57 2.30 0.92 -6.68
CA ILE A 57 1.32 0.60 -7.72
C ILE A 57 0.77 1.92 -8.25
N LYS A 58 1.25 2.35 -9.42
CA LYS A 58 0.78 3.59 -10.06
C LYS A 58 -0.66 3.42 -10.57
N GLN A 59 -1.48 4.46 -10.42
CA GLN A 59 -2.88 4.51 -10.87
C GLN A 59 -3.71 3.30 -10.40
N ALA A 60 -3.52 2.91 -9.13
CA ALA A 60 -4.07 1.70 -8.55
C ALA A 60 -5.61 1.66 -8.58
N ASP A 61 -6.27 2.82 -8.58
CA ASP A 61 -7.73 2.94 -8.67
C ASP A 61 -8.32 2.56 -10.04
N THR A 62 -7.48 2.53 -11.08
CA THR A 62 -7.90 2.13 -12.45
C THR A 62 -7.85 0.61 -12.66
N LEU A 63 -7.23 -0.12 -11.72
CA LEU A 63 -6.98 -1.55 -11.85
C LEU A 63 -8.14 -2.37 -11.26
N SER A 64 -8.45 -3.49 -11.90
CA SER A 64 -9.31 -4.52 -11.32
C SER A 64 -8.61 -5.22 -10.14
N ILE A 65 -9.35 -5.95 -9.30
CA ILE A 65 -8.77 -6.76 -8.20
C ILE A 65 -7.67 -7.68 -8.74
N SER A 66 -7.91 -8.34 -9.87
CA SER A 66 -6.91 -9.21 -10.51
C SER A 66 -5.69 -8.42 -10.98
N GLY A 67 -5.88 -7.23 -11.54
CA GLY A 67 -4.78 -6.34 -11.94
C GLY A 67 -3.94 -5.87 -10.76
N LEU A 68 -4.59 -5.52 -9.65
CA LEU A 68 -3.95 -5.17 -8.38
C LEU A 68 -3.14 -6.34 -7.82
N ALA A 69 -3.72 -7.55 -7.80
CA ALA A 69 -3.03 -8.75 -7.32
C ALA A 69 -1.77 -9.04 -8.16
N LEU A 70 -1.89 -8.99 -9.49
CA LEU A 70 -0.77 -9.22 -10.40
C LEU A 70 0.36 -8.21 -10.18
N LYS A 71 0.03 -6.91 -10.14
CA LYS A 71 1.02 -5.85 -9.95
C LYS A 71 1.69 -5.91 -8.59
N ALA A 72 0.92 -6.17 -7.53
CA ALA A 72 1.46 -6.28 -6.18
C ALA A 72 2.42 -7.48 -6.06
N ASN A 73 2.05 -8.65 -6.59
CA ASN A 73 2.92 -9.82 -6.56
C ASN A 73 4.22 -9.59 -7.33
N ASP A 74 4.13 -9.03 -8.55
CA ASP A 74 5.31 -8.69 -9.35
C ASP A 74 6.25 -7.72 -8.61
N LEU A 75 5.71 -6.62 -8.08
CA LEU A 75 6.51 -5.64 -7.34
C LEU A 75 7.11 -6.25 -6.07
N ALA A 76 6.38 -7.10 -5.34
CA ALA A 76 6.90 -7.76 -4.15
C ALA A 76 8.04 -8.73 -4.46
N ASP A 77 7.92 -9.50 -5.54
CA ASP A 77 8.96 -10.44 -5.96
C ASP A 77 10.20 -9.69 -6.48
N ARG A 78 10.00 -8.59 -7.21
CA ARG A 78 11.10 -7.73 -7.66
C ARG A 78 11.74 -6.94 -6.52
N ALA A 79 10.98 -6.55 -5.49
CA ALA A 79 11.52 -5.96 -4.27
C ALA A 79 12.48 -6.92 -3.56
N ARG A 80 12.05 -8.18 -3.35
CA ARG A 80 12.87 -9.22 -2.70
C ARG A 80 14.11 -9.58 -3.51
N THR A 81 14.00 -9.57 -4.84
CA THR A 81 15.11 -9.90 -5.74
C THR A 81 15.98 -8.72 -6.15
N LYS A 82 15.75 -7.52 -5.59
CA LYS A 82 16.48 -6.27 -5.88
C LYS A 82 16.42 -5.85 -7.37
N LYS A 83 15.26 -6.06 -8.00
CA LYS A 83 14.97 -5.76 -9.42
C LYS A 83 13.91 -4.68 -9.60
N LEU A 84 13.70 -3.83 -8.59
CA LEU A 84 12.87 -2.65 -8.73
C LEU A 84 13.63 -1.57 -9.48
N ASN A 85 12.95 -0.88 -10.39
CA ASN A 85 13.44 0.33 -11.00
C ASN A 85 13.27 1.51 -10.03
N PRO A 86 14.13 2.55 -10.13
CA PRO A 86 14.03 3.72 -9.25
C PRO A 86 12.66 4.42 -9.29
N ASP A 87 11.96 4.39 -10.42
CA ASP A 87 10.66 5.03 -10.58
C ASP A 87 9.52 4.26 -9.89
N GLU A 88 9.74 3.01 -9.50
CA GLU A 88 8.76 2.14 -8.85
C GLU A 88 8.77 2.27 -7.34
N VAL A 89 9.71 3.02 -6.77
CA VAL A 89 9.76 3.35 -5.34
C VAL A 89 9.48 4.84 -5.08
N GLN A 90 8.99 5.54 -6.10
CA GLN A 90 8.72 6.98 -6.07
C GLN A 90 7.28 7.29 -6.47
N GLY A 91 6.82 8.50 -6.11
CA GLY A 91 5.53 9.03 -6.55
C GLY A 91 4.30 8.41 -5.86
N GLY A 92 4.49 7.67 -4.78
CA GLY A 92 3.39 7.18 -3.94
C GLY A 92 2.61 8.34 -3.31
N THR A 93 1.29 8.22 -3.30
CA THR A 93 0.37 9.22 -2.72
C THR A 93 -0.29 8.74 -1.44
N PHE A 94 -0.30 7.43 -1.20
CA PHE A 94 -0.76 6.80 0.02
C PHE A 94 0.02 5.51 0.26
N THR A 95 0.24 5.12 1.51
CA THR A 95 0.96 3.88 1.84
C THR A 95 0.09 2.92 2.65
N ILE A 96 0.17 1.63 2.32
CA ILE A 96 -0.34 0.52 3.12
C ILE A 96 0.83 -0.32 3.66
N THR A 97 0.71 -0.71 4.93
CA THR A 97 1.60 -1.67 5.60
C THR A 97 0.79 -2.71 6.36
N ASN A 98 1.39 -3.87 6.64
CA ASN A 98 0.77 -4.92 7.43
C ASN A 98 1.79 -5.48 8.42
N THR A 99 1.63 -5.14 9.70
CA THR A 99 2.42 -5.70 10.80
C THR A 99 1.84 -7.00 11.34
N GLY A 100 0.60 -7.33 10.98
CA GLY A 100 -0.08 -8.57 11.36
C GLY A 100 0.61 -9.85 10.88
N THR A 101 1.34 -9.79 9.75
CA THR A 101 2.18 -10.94 9.32
C THR A 101 3.31 -11.24 10.30
N PHE A 102 3.65 -10.30 11.19
CA PHE A 102 4.64 -10.46 12.26
C PHE A 102 3.98 -10.65 13.64
N GLY A 103 2.67 -10.92 13.69
CA GLY A 103 1.92 -11.12 14.93
C GLY A 103 1.47 -9.82 15.62
N GLY A 104 1.74 -8.65 15.04
CA GLY A 104 1.32 -7.36 15.59
C GLY A 104 -0.17 -7.11 15.39
N LEU A 105 -0.93 -7.02 16.48
CA LEU A 105 -2.36 -6.67 16.46
C LEU A 105 -2.58 -5.20 16.08
N PHE A 106 -1.72 -4.31 16.57
CA PHE A 106 -1.78 -2.86 16.32
C PHE A 106 -0.36 -2.31 16.15
N GLY A 107 -0.25 -1.20 15.43
CA GLY A 107 1.01 -0.49 15.24
C GLY A 107 0.74 0.94 14.75
N THR A 108 1.61 1.87 15.14
CA THR A 108 1.59 3.27 14.70
C THR A 108 2.70 3.47 13.67
N PRO A 109 2.45 3.14 12.40
CA PRO A 109 3.47 3.29 11.36
C PRO A 109 3.81 4.77 11.13
N ILE A 110 5.04 5.01 10.70
CA ILE A 110 5.52 6.35 10.34
C ILE A 110 5.07 6.64 8.90
N ILE A 111 4.47 7.81 8.69
CA ILE A 111 4.02 8.26 7.37
C ILE A 111 5.23 8.54 6.47
N ASN A 112 5.20 8.02 5.24
CA ASN A 112 6.23 8.30 4.25
C ASN A 112 6.04 9.72 3.66
N GLN A 113 6.87 10.66 4.08
CA GLN A 113 6.78 12.05 3.62
C GLN A 113 7.03 12.16 2.11
N PRO A 114 6.31 13.02 1.38
CA PRO A 114 5.39 14.06 1.87
C PRO A 114 3.92 13.63 1.98
N GLN A 115 3.62 12.33 2.00
CA GLN A 115 2.24 11.84 2.16
C GLN A 115 1.68 12.26 3.52
N VAL A 116 0.36 12.27 3.63
CA VAL A 116 -0.35 12.69 4.86
C VAL A 116 -0.93 11.54 5.67
N ALA A 117 -0.92 10.31 5.13
CA ALA A 117 -1.55 9.17 5.76
C ALA A 117 -0.91 7.84 5.37
N ILE A 118 -1.06 6.86 6.25
CA ILE A 118 -0.66 5.46 6.08
C ILE A 118 -1.70 4.57 6.77
N LEU A 119 -1.98 3.40 6.19
CA LEU A 119 -2.87 2.40 6.80
C LEU A 119 -2.08 1.16 7.21
N ASN A 120 -2.17 0.77 8.47
CA ASN A 120 -1.64 -0.49 8.98
C ASN A 120 -2.75 -1.53 9.15
N PHE A 121 -2.51 -2.73 8.63
CA PHE A 121 -3.31 -3.91 8.96
C PHE A 121 -2.62 -4.73 10.06
N GLY A 122 -3.38 -5.07 11.09
CA GLY A 122 -2.96 -6.00 12.13
C GLY A 122 -3.26 -7.46 11.80
N THR A 123 -2.93 -8.35 12.73
CA THR A 123 -3.23 -9.79 12.62
C THR A 123 -4.73 -10.00 12.49
N ILE A 124 -5.15 -10.88 11.56
CA ILE A 124 -6.54 -11.32 11.45
C ILE A 124 -6.69 -12.57 12.30
N GLU A 125 -7.49 -12.49 13.35
CA GLU A 125 -7.76 -13.60 14.26
C GLU A 125 -9.27 -13.82 14.45
N ASN A 126 -9.66 -15.08 14.62
CA ASN A 126 -11.02 -15.42 15.00
C ASN A 126 -11.20 -15.15 16.48
N VAL A 127 -11.81 -14.01 16.80
CA VAL A 127 -12.25 -13.73 18.16
C VAL A 127 -13.53 -14.52 18.40
N ARG A 128 -13.44 -15.72 18.98
CA ARG A 128 -14.62 -16.38 19.57
C ARG A 128 -15.10 -15.50 20.71
N LYS A 129 -16.06 -14.61 20.44
CA LYS A 129 -16.92 -14.10 21.49
C LYS A 129 -17.80 -15.29 21.90
N PHE A 130 -17.78 -15.57 23.19
CA PHE A 130 -18.40 -16.69 23.91
C PHE A 130 -19.72 -17.18 23.30
#